data_AF-A0A9P9DCH2-F1
#
_entry.id   AF-A0A9P9DCH2-F1
#
_cell.length_a   1.000
_cell.length_b   1.000
_cell.length_c   1.000
_cell.angle_alpha   90.00
_cell.angle_beta   90.00
_cell.angle_gamma   90.00
#
_symmetry.space_group_name_H-M   'P 1'
#
loop_
_entity.id
_entity.type
_entity.pdbx_description
1 polymer ?
#
loop_
_entity_poly.entity_id
_entity_poly.type
_entity_poly.pdbx_seq_one_letter_code
_entity_poly.pdbx_strand_id
1 'polypeptide(L)'
;HSAPGPIQAPIVRCDVEKIEFPPWSATTIPTDHPVFSQDVPPVPGLIEVPLVLHRVGTRSANRADLDNQIATYLNINPDSGFPPPVWQSHVGTDVVARKDRKPLLPHCTGEVQYYFRPHGQLQGHEADSPHF
;
A
#
# COMPACT_ATOMS: atom_id res chain seq x y z
N HIS A 1 -18.24 -21.68 17.11
CA HIS A 1 -17.09 -20.99 16.51
C HIS A 1 -17.61 -19.92 15.57
N SER A 2 -17.55 -18.65 15.96
CA SER A 2 -17.91 -17.55 15.06
C SER A 2 -16.90 -17.52 13.91
N ALA A 3 -17.37 -17.43 12.67
CA ALA A 3 -16.49 -17.19 11.53
C ALA A 3 -15.71 -15.89 11.80
N PRO A 4 -14.39 -15.87 11.56
CA PRO A 4 -13.63 -14.64 11.75
C PRO A 4 -14.21 -13.55 10.84
N GLY A 5 -14.50 -12.39 11.43
CA GLY A 5 -15.11 -11.26 10.74
C GLY A 5 -14.21 -10.69 9.64
N PRO A 6 -14.77 -9.85 8.76
CA PRO A 6 -14.02 -9.30 7.63
C PRO A 6 -12.89 -8.37 8.14
N ILE A 7 -11.77 -8.34 7.41
CA ILE A 7 -10.52 -7.69 7.83
C ILE A 7 -10.39 -6.33 7.15
N GLN A 8 -10.05 -5.28 7.91
CA GLN A 8 -9.69 -3.99 7.33
C GLN A 8 -8.34 -4.06 6.63
N ALA A 9 -8.30 -3.55 5.40
CA ALA A 9 -7.11 -3.49 4.56
C ALA A 9 -7.08 -2.16 3.78
N PRO A 10 -5.93 -1.52 3.58
CA PRO A 10 -5.80 -0.42 2.64
C PRO A 10 -5.85 -0.89 1.18
N ILE A 11 -6.50 -0.09 0.35
CA ILE A 11 -6.31 -0.05 -1.10
C ILE A 11 -5.26 1.00 -1.40
N VAL A 12 -4.30 0.68 -2.25
CA VAL A 12 -3.21 1.55 -2.72
C VAL A 12 -3.37 1.71 -4.22
N ARG A 13 -3.62 2.94 -4.66
CA ARG A 13 -4.05 3.22 -6.03
C ARG A 13 -2.88 3.41 -6.99
N CYS A 14 -3.09 3.02 -8.25
CA CYS A 14 -2.23 3.43 -9.36
C CYS A 14 -2.47 4.90 -9.75
N ASP A 15 -1.56 5.47 -10.54
CA ASP A 15 -1.47 6.91 -10.80
C ASP A 15 -2.75 7.54 -11.34
N VAL A 16 -3.44 6.91 -12.29
CA VAL A 16 -4.69 7.46 -12.84
C VAL A 16 -5.82 7.53 -11.81
N GLU A 17 -5.91 6.55 -10.91
CA GLU A 17 -6.97 6.54 -9.90
C GLU A 17 -6.70 7.56 -8.79
N LYS A 18 -5.44 8.01 -8.62
CA LYS A 18 -5.10 9.09 -7.67
C LYS A 18 -5.62 10.47 -8.09
N ILE A 19 -6.01 10.63 -9.36
CA ILE A 19 -6.59 11.87 -9.87
C ILE A 19 -7.97 12.09 -9.25
N GLU A 20 -8.75 11.02 -9.09
CA GLU A 20 -10.13 11.08 -8.58
C GLU A 20 -10.24 10.70 -7.10
N PHE A 21 -9.33 9.87 -6.59
CA PHE A 21 -9.40 9.32 -5.25
C PHE A 21 -8.13 9.58 -4.46
N PRO A 22 -8.19 9.56 -3.12
CA PRO A 22 -6.98 9.61 -2.30
C PRO A 22 -6.00 8.49 -2.67
N PRO A 23 -4.68 8.67 -2.54
CA PRO A 23 -3.69 7.65 -2.91
C PRO A 23 -3.90 6.29 -2.25
N TRP A 24 -4.54 6.29 -1.08
CA TRP A 24 -4.98 5.09 -0.40
C TRP A 24 -6.31 5.32 0.32
N SER A 25 -7.06 4.25 0.57
CA SER A 25 -8.26 4.28 1.41
C SER A 25 -8.46 2.95 2.12
N ALA A 26 -9.12 2.95 3.27
CA ALA A 26 -9.53 1.72 3.93
C ALA A 26 -10.61 0.99 3.10
N THR A 27 -10.51 -0.33 3.05
CA THR A 27 -11.53 -1.26 2.58
C THR A 27 -11.66 -2.42 3.56
N THR A 28 -12.63 -3.31 3.33
CA THR A 28 -12.75 -4.55 4.07
C THR A 28 -12.69 -5.74 3.12
N ILE A 29 -11.91 -6.76 3.47
CA ILE A 29 -11.76 -7.99 2.68
C ILE A 29 -12.19 -9.21 3.50
N PRO A 30 -12.68 -10.27 2.85
CA PRO A 30 -13.00 -11.51 3.55
C PRO A 30 -11.73 -12.21 4.05
N THR A 31 -11.86 -13.12 5.01
CA THR A 31 -10.72 -13.78 5.67
C THR A 31 -10.00 -14.81 4.81
N ASP A 32 -10.66 -15.25 3.74
CA ASP A 32 -10.17 -16.13 2.68
C ASP A 32 -9.72 -15.37 1.41
N HIS A 33 -9.62 -14.03 1.48
CA HIS A 33 -9.20 -13.21 0.34
C HIS A 33 -7.85 -13.69 -0.24
N PRO A 34 -7.69 -13.75 -1.59
CA PRO A 34 -6.49 -14.28 -2.24
C PRO A 34 -5.16 -13.60 -1.85
N VAL A 35 -5.21 -12.38 -1.33
CA VAL A 35 -4.04 -11.65 -0.79
C VAL A 35 -3.27 -12.46 0.25
N PHE A 36 -3.96 -13.27 1.06
CA PHE A 36 -3.32 -14.05 2.13
C PHE A 36 -2.54 -15.26 1.63
N SER A 37 -2.67 -15.60 0.33
CA SER A 37 -1.87 -16.65 -0.32
C SER A 37 -0.59 -16.11 -0.98
N GLN A 38 -0.39 -14.79 -0.95
CA GLN A 38 0.77 -14.14 -1.56
C GLN A 38 1.99 -14.23 -0.63
N ASP A 39 3.17 -14.10 -1.23
CA ASP A 39 4.41 -14.02 -0.48
C ASP A 39 4.66 -12.61 0.05
N VAL A 40 5.39 -12.54 1.17
CA VAL A 40 5.80 -11.25 1.75
C VAL A 40 6.86 -10.67 0.81
N PRO A 41 6.69 -9.46 0.27
CA PRO A 41 7.69 -8.85 -0.58
C PRO A 41 9.01 -8.61 0.16
N PRO A 42 10.13 -8.46 -0.57
CA PRO A 42 11.45 -8.38 0.07
C PRO A 42 11.58 -7.23 1.06
N VAL A 43 11.13 -6.01 0.73
CA VAL A 43 11.30 -4.84 1.62
C VAL A 43 10.55 -4.98 2.95
N PRO A 44 9.24 -5.29 2.98
CA PRO A 44 8.54 -5.62 4.23
C PRO A 44 9.18 -6.78 4.99
N GLY A 45 9.72 -7.78 4.28
CA GLY A 45 10.43 -8.91 4.88
C GLY A 45 11.67 -8.49 5.66
N LEU A 46 12.43 -7.49 5.18
CA LEU A 46 13.64 -6.98 5.84
C LEU A 46 13.35 -6.29 7.17
N ILE A 47 12.19 -5.64 7.28
CA ILE A 47 11.75 -4.93 8.49
C ILE A 47 10.79 -5.75 9.34
N GLU A 48 10.65 -7.05 9.05
CA GLU A 48 9.80 -7.99 9.77
C GLU A 48 8.31 -7.59 9.84
N VAL A 49 7.85 -6.77 8.89
CA VAL A 49 6.43 -6.42 8.75
C VAL A 49 5.82 -7.35 7.70
N PRO A 50 4.92 -8.28 8.08
CA PRO A 50 4.44 -9.32 7.17
C PRO A 50 3.36 -8.79 6.21
N LEU A 51 3.69 -7.82 5.36
CA LEU A 51 2.77 -7.27 4.37
C LEU A 51 2.65 -8.19 3.16
N VAL A 52 1.45 -8.25 2.59
CA VAL A 52 1.11 -8.97 1.35
C VAL A 52 0.24 -8.08 0.46
N LEU A 53 0.45 -8.16 -0.86
CA LEU A 53 -0.22 -7.31 -1.85
C LEU A 53 -1.00 -8.16 -2.84
N HIS A 54 -2.16 -7.68 -3.27
CA HIS A 54 -2.95 -8.32 -4.32
C HIS A 54 -3.60 -7.27 -5.23
N ARG A 55 -3.34 -7.39 -6.53
CA ARG A 55 -3.94 -6.53 -7.55
C ARG A 55 -5.44 -6.76 -7.64
N VAL A 56 -6.22 -5.70 -7.49
CA VAL A 56 -7.69 -5.76 -7.57
C VAL A 56 -8.24 -5.28 -8.92
N GLY A 57 -7.35 -4.94 -9.85
CA GLY A 57 -7.70 -4.40 -11.16
C GLY A 57 -7.49 -2.90 -11.23
N THR A 58 -7.92 -2.31 -12.35
CA THR A 58 -7.77 -0.89 -12.65
C THR A 58 -8.90 -0.43 -13.56
N ARG A 59 -9.25 0.86 -13.48
CA ARG A 59 -10.21 1.50 -14.39
C ARG A 59 -9.61 1.89 -15.75
N SER A 60 -8.29 1.95 -15.89
CA SER A 60 -7.63 2.35 -17.15
C SER A 60 -7.16 1.14 -17.97
N ALA A 61 -7.39 1.19 -19.28
CA ALA A 61 -6.81 0.27 -20.25
C ALA A 61 -5.46 0.77 -20.78
N ASN A 62 -5.12 2.04 -20.53
CA ASN A 62 -3.83 2.59 -20.91
C ASN A 62 -2.78 2.13 -19.91
N ARG A 63 -1.69 1.61 -20.43
CA ARG A 63 -0.63 1.01 -19.65
C ARG A 63 0.11 2.03 -18.77
N ALA A 64 0.45 3.20 -19.30
CA ALA A 64 1.18 4.24 -18.56
C ALA A 64 0.44 4.77 -17.31
N ASP A 65 -0.87 4.58 -17.26
CA ASP A 65 -1.73 5.04 -16.17
C ASP A 65 -1.68 4.13 -14.93
N LEU A 66 -1.10 2.94 -15.09
CA LEU A 66 -1.19 1.83 -14.13
C LEU A 66 0.01 1.75 -13.21
N ASP A 67 0.93 2.70 -13.26
CA ASP A 67 2.07 2.70 -12.37
C ASP A 67 1.62 2.91 -10.92
N ASN A 68 2.18 2.09 -10.04
CA ASN A 68 1.93 2.12 -8.61
C ASN A 68 3.28 2.05 -7.89
N GLN A 69 3.93 3.21 -7.80
CA GLN A 69 5.28 3.33 -7.27
C GLN A 69 5.43 2.73 -5.87
N ILE A 70 4.37 2.76 -5.05
CA ILE A 70 4.44 2.23 -3.69
C ILE A 70 4.49 0.71 -3.70
N ALA A 71 3.63 0.06 -4.50
CA ALA A 71 3.70 -1.39 -4.72
C ALA A 71 5.03 -1.81 -5.36
N THR A 72 5.56 -0.99 -6.28
CA THR A 72 6.89 -1.19 -6.87
C THR A 72 8.00 -1.17 -5.80
N TYR A 73 8.03 -0.17 -4.92
CA TYR A 73 9.04 -0.05 -3.86
C TYR A 73 8.99 -1.19 -2.85
N LEU A 74 7.79 -1.61 -2.44
CA LEU A 74 7.64 -2.76 -1.53
C LEU A 74 8.24 -4.04 -2.12
N ASN A 75 8.26 -4.17 -3.45
CA ASN A 75 8.77 -5.34 -4.15
C ASN A 75 10.23 -5.23 -4.61
N ILE A 76 10.94 -4.14 -4.30
CA ILE A 76 12.36 -4.02 -4.65
C ILE A 76 13.15 -5.15 -4.00
N ASN A 77 13.94 -5.87 -4.79
CA ASN A 77 14.96 -6.75 -4.25
C ASN A 77 16.11 -5.89 -3.69
N PRO A 78 16.47 -6.03 -2.39
CA PRO A 78 17.50 -5.19 -1.77
C PRO A 78 18.90 -5.37 -2.36
N ASP A 79 19.19 -6.54 -2.94
CA ASP A 79 20.52 -6.83 -3.48
C ASP A 79 20.70 -6.21 -4.88
N SER A 80 19.66 -6.25 -5.71
CA SER A 80 19.71 -5.71 -7.07
C SER A 80 19.29 -4.25 -7.16
N GLY A 81 18.51 -3.76 -6.18
CA GLY A 81 17.87 -2.45 -6.23
C GLY A 81 16.67 -2.38 -7.18
N PHE A 82 16.25 -3.51 -7.79
CA PHE A 82 15.14 -3.56 -8.74
C PHE A 82 14.05 -4.52 -8.28
N PRO A 83 12.76 -4.19 -8.50
CA PRO A 83 11.68 -5.15 -8.30
C PRO A 83 11.63 -6.15 -9.46
N PRO A 84 10.99 -7.33 -9.26
CA PRO A 84 10.71 -8.26 -10.36
C PRO A 84 9.94 -7.56 -11.49
N PRO A 85 10.09 -7.97 -12.78
CA PRO A 85 9.48 -7.29 -13.91
C PRO A 85 7.97 -7.02 -13.78
N VAL A 86 7.24 -7.95 -13.16
CA VAL A 86 5.79 -7.82 -12.92
C VAL A 86 5.43 -6.68 -11.98
N TRP A 87 6.37 -6.15 -11.20
CA TRP A 87 6.19 -5.06 -10.24
C TRP A 87 6.88 -3.75 -10.66
N GLN A 88 7.58 -3.72 -11.80
CA GLN A 88 8.36 -2.55 -12.23
C GLN A 88 7.50 -1.43 -12.80
N SER A 89 6.41 -1.78 -13.46
CA SER A 89 5.48 -0.84 -14.09
C SER A 89 4.15 -1.55 -14.32
N HIS A 90 3.11 -0.81 -14.66
CA HIS A 90 1.81 -1.38 -15.04
C HIS A 90 1.18 -2.24 -13.93
N VAL A 91 1.45 -1.89 -12.68
CA VAL A 91 1.13 -2.71 -11.52
C VAL A 91 -0.37 -2.72 -11.24
N GLY A 92 -1.05 -1.58 -11.46
CA GLY A 92 -2.44 -1.36 -11.12
C GLY A 92 -2.66 -1.04 -9.65
N THR A 93 -3.93 -1.09 -9.23
CA THR A 93 -4.33 -0.83 -7.84
C THR A 93 -4.26 -2.13 -7.03
N ASP A 94 -3.70 -2.03 -5.82
CA ASP A 94 -3.46 -3.17 -4.94
C ASP A 94 -4.23 -3.04 -3.62
N VAL A 95 -4.74 -4.17 -3.12
CA VAL A 95 -5.06 -4.31 -1.71
C VAL A 95 -3.80 -4.77 -0.98
N VAL A 96 -3.51 -4.13 0.15
CA VAL A 96 -2.39 -4.52 1.03
C VAL A 96 -2.95 -5.00 2.36
N ALA A 97 -2.47 -6.12 2.87
CA ALA A 97 -2.89 -6.69 4.15
C ALA A 97 -1.70 -7.27 4.91
N ARG A 98 -1.89 -7.58 6.19
CA ARG A 98 -0.92 -8.42 6.92
C ARG A 98 -1.19 -9.89 6.66
N LYS A 99 -0.13 -10.66 6.38
CA LYS A 99 -0.19 -12.11 6.14
C LYS A 99 -0.78 -12.88 7.33
N ASP A 100 -0.55 -12.39 8.55
CA ASP A 100 -1.11 -12.97 9.78
C ASP A 100 -2.57 -12.56 10.07
N ARG A 101 -3.24 -11.88 9.13
CA ARG A 101 -4.65 -11.44 9.20
C ARG A 101 -4.95 -10.47 10.34
N LYS A 102 -3.94 -9.95 11.03
CA LYS A 102 -4.14 -8.92 12.05
C LYS A 102 -4.40 -7.57 11.37
N PRO A 103 -5.11 -6.65 12.05
CA PRO A 103 -5.19 -5.28 11.59
C PRO A 103 -3.79 -4.68 11.41
N LEU A 104 -3.63 -3.85 10.39
CA LEU A 104 -2.52 -2.90 10.33
C LEU A 104 -2.74 -1.94 11.51
N LEU A 105 -1.94 -2.11 12.58
CA LEU A 105 -2.14 -1.42 13.85
C LEU A 105 -2.13 0.10 13.63
N PRO A 106 -2.96 0.91 14.33
CA PRO A 106 -2.99 2.37 14.21
C PRO A 106 -1.62 3.06 14.29
N HIS A 107 -0.68 2.49 15.06
CA HIS A 107 0.70 2.97 15.18
C HIS A 107 1.62 2.46 14.05
N CYS A 108 1.41 1.23 13.54
CA CYS A 108 2.07 0.75 12.31
C CYS A 108 1.54 1.47 11.08
N THR A 109 0.33 2.02 11.14
CA THR A 109 -0.18 2.96 10.15
C THR A 109 0.71 4.19 10.07
N GLY A 110 1.53 4.56 11.06
CA GLY A 110 2.49 5.66 10.94
C GLY A 110 3.64 5.35 9.97
N GLU A 111 4.26 4.17 10.09
CA GLU A 111 5.36 3.76 9.20
C GLU A 111 4.85 3.28 7.84
N VAL A 112 3.72 2.59 7.83
CA VAL A 112 3.04 2.21 6.59
C VAL A 112 2.43 3.45 5.91
N GLN A 113 1.90 4.45 6.64
CA GLN A 113 1.61 5.80 6.10
C GLN A 113 2.88 6.53 5.71
N TYR A 114 4.05 6.27 6.27
CA TYR A 114 5.28 6.88 5.80
C TYR A 114 5.60 6.40 4.38
N TYR A 115 5.43 5.10 4.10
CA TYR A 115 5.48 4.56 2.73
C TYR A 115 4.32 5.03 1.84
N PHE A 116 3.13 5.27 2.40
CA PHE A 116 1.93 5.69 1.65
C PHE A 116 1.66 7.20 1.63
N ARG A 117 2.49 8.03 2.30
CA ARG A 117 2.36 9.48 2.30
C ARG A 117 3.07 10.02 1.06
N PRO A 118 2.43 10.93 0.31
CA PRO A 118 3.16 11.67 -0.71
C PRO A 118 4.30 12.46 -0.06
N HIS A 119 5.49 12.43 -0.68
CA HIS A 119 6.72 13.13 -0.29
C HIS A 119 6.62 14.69 -0.37
N GLY A 120 5.47 15.27 -0.02
CA GLY A 120 5.18 16.70 -0.16
C GLY A 120 4.29 17.32 0.93
N GLN A 121 3.88 16.56 1.95
CA GLN A 121 3.25 17.14 3.15
C GLN A 121 4.13 16.86 4.37
N LEU A 122 5.22 17.61 4.48
CA LEU A 122 5.66 18.05 5.80
C LEU A 122 4.49 18.85 6.38
N GLN A 123 4.12 18.57 7.63
CA GLN A 123 3.16 19.39 8.35
C GLN A 123 3.56 20.85 8.21
N GLY A 124 2.71 21.63 7.54
CA GLY A 124 2.53 23.02 7.93
C GLY A 124 2.04 22.99 9.35
N HIS A 125 2.97 22.92 10.31
CA HIS A 125 2.76 23.60 11.57
C HIS A 125 2.52 25.04 11.15
N GLU A 126 1.26 25.46 11.23
CA GLU A 126 0.90 26.85 11.32
C GLU A 126 1.83 27.45 12.37
N ALA A 127 2.85 28.17 11.90
CA ALA A 127 3.64 29.03 12.74
C ALA A 127 2.66 30.10 13.18
N ASP A 128 2.14 29.91 14.38
CA ASP A 128 1.49 30.94 15.18
C ASP A 128 2.38 32.18 15.06
N SER A 129 1.92 33.18 14.31
CA SER A 129 2.60 34.45 14.19
C SER A 129 2.57 35.09 15.57
N PRO A 130 3.72 35.31 16.25
CA PRO A 130 3.69 36.26 17.34
C PRO A 130 3.65 37.64 16.67
N HIS A 131 2.52 38.30 16.84
CA HIS A 131 2.44 39.75 16.78
C HIS A 131 3.64 40.35 17.52
N PHE A 132 4.51 41.05 16.80
CA PHE A 132 5.22 42.26 17.24
C PHE A 132 5.63 43.08 16.02
#